data_AF-A0A6L7CHN6-F1
#
_entry.id   AF-A0A6L7CHN6-F1
#
_cell.length_a   1.000
_cell.length_b   1.000
_cell.length_c   1.000
_cell.angle_alpha   90.00
_cell.angle_beta   90.00
_cell.angle_gamma   90.00
#
_symmetry.space_group_name_H-M   'P 1'
#
loop_
_entity.id
_entity.type
_entity.pdbx_description
1 polymer ?
#
loop_
_entity_poly.entity_id
_entity_poly.type
_entity_poly.pdbx_seq_one_letter_code
_entity_poly.pdbx_strand_id
1 'polypeptide(L)'
;HSMGGHGALIMALKNPGKYTSVSAFAPIVNPCSVPWGIKAFSTYLGEDKNAWLEWDSCALMYASNAQDAIPTLIDQGDNDQFLADQLQPAVLAEAARQKAWPMTLRIHPGYDHSYYFIASLIEDHLRFHAQYLLK
;
A
#
# COMPACT_ATOMS: atom_id res chain seq x y z
N HIS A 1 -3.15 1.12 -7.95
CA HIS A 1 -3.49 2.55 -7.75
C HIS A 1 -4.67 2.67 -6.80
N SER A 2 -4.62 3.54 -5.78
CA SER A 2 -5.74 3.79 -4.85
C SER A 2 -6.26 2.50 -4.18
N MET A 3 -7.56 2.20 -4.28
CA MET A 3 -8.14 0.91 -3.86
C MET A 3 -7.45 -0.32 -4.49
N GLY A 4 -6.99 -0.22 -5.75
CA GLY A 4 -6.18 -1.29 -6.35
C GLY A 4 -4.76 -1.37 -5.78
N GLY A 5 -4.22 -0.25 -5.27
CA GLY A 5 -2.95 -0.22 -4.54
C GLY A 5 -3.06 -0.88 -3.18
N HIS A 6 -4.17 -0.63 -2.48
CA HIS A 6 -4.57 -1.40 -1.30
C HIS A 6 -4.61 -2.91 -1.60
N GLY A 7 -5.35 -3.31 -2.64
CA GLY A 7 -5.46 -4.71 -3.04
C GLY A 7 -4.11 -5.36 -3.35
N ALA A 8 -3.21 -4.66 -4.04
CA ALA A 8 -1.87 -5.18 -4.33
C ALA A 8 -1.07 -5.48 -3.04
N LEU A 9 -1.10 -4.55 -2.07
CA LEU A 9 -0.44 -4.73 -0.77
C LEU A 9 -1.07 -5.87 0.04
N ILE A 10 -2.40 -5.98 0.07
CA ILE A 10 -3.09 -7.09 0.73
C ILE A 10 -2.67 -8.43 0.14
N MET A 11 -2.66 -8.54 -1.19
CA MET A 11 -2.28 -9.78 -1.86
C MET A 11 -0.84 -10.18 -1.54
N ALA A 12 0.09 -9.22 -1.54
CA ALA A 12 1.48 -9.49 -1.16
C ALA A 12 1.61 -9.94 0.30
N LEU A 13 1.03 -9.19 1.24
CA LEU A 13 1.17 -9.42 2.68
C LEU A 13 0.49 -10.72 3.15
N LYS A 14 -0.67 -11.08 2.60
CA LYS A 14 -1.39 -12.31 2.96
C LYS A 14 -0.86 -13.56 2.28
N ASN A 15 0.00 -13.43 1.26
CA ASN A 15 0.50 -14.56 0.49
C ASN A 15 2.05 -14.56 0.40
N PRO A 16 2.77 -14.70 1.54
CA PRO A 16 4.22 -14.81 1.53
C PRO A 16 4.71 -15.89 0.55
N GLY A 17 5.75 -15.56 -0.22
CA GLY A 17 6.33 -16.46 -1.22
C GLY A 17 5.56 -16.57 -2.56
N LYS A 18 4.39 -15.94 -2.72
CA LYS A 18 3.66 -15.90 -4.00
C LYS A 18 4.08 -14.73 -4.91
N TYR A 19 4.60 -13.66 -4.33
CA TYR A 19 5.01 -12.44 -5.04
C TYR A 19 6.47 -12.14 -4.71
N THR A 20 7.26 -11.72 -5.71
CA THR A 20 8.69 -11.38 -5.51
C THR A 20 8.92 -9.92 -5.18
N SER A 21 7.97 -9.05 -5.52
CA SER A 21 7.97 -7.61 -5.21
C SER A 21 6.55 -7.07 -5.32
N VAL A 22 6.26 -5.95 -4.66
CA VAL A 22 4.96 -5.27 -4.73
C VAL A 22 5.14 -3.77 -4.88
N SER A 23 4.29 -3.13 -5.66
CA SER A 23 4.31 -1.66 -5.76
C SER A 23 2.91 -1.09 -5.88
N ALA A 24 2.75 0.18 -5.50
CA ALA A 24 1.48 0.88 -5.62
C ALA A 24 1.64 2.40 -5.81
N PHE A 25 0.73 2.97 -6.59
CA PHE A 25 0.49 4.41 -6.68
C PHE A 25 -0.64 4.81 -5.74
N ALA A 26 -0.40 5.82 -4.91
CA ALA A 26 -1.38 6.44 -4.01
C ALA A 26 -2.31 5.43 -3.30
N PRO A 27 -1.78 4.40 -2.60
CA PRO A 27 -2.60 3.33 -2.03
C PRO A 27 -3.37 3.76 -0.78
N ILE A 28 -4.52 3.14 -0.54
CA ILE A 28 -5.21 3.19 0.76
C ILE A 28 -4.52 2.17 1.69
N VAL A 29 -3.66 2.62 2.59
CA VAL A 29 -2.81 1.70 3.38
C VAL A 29 -3.40 1.29 4.73
N ASN A 30 -4.30 2.13 5.28
CA ASN A 30 -4.89 1.98 6.61
C ASN A 30 -6.44 2.06 6.56
N PRO A 31 -7.10 1.22 5.74
CA PRO A 31 -8.56 1.27 5.53
C PRO A 31 -9.38 1.17 6.82
N CYS A 32 -8.87 0.54 7.89
CA CYS A 32 -9.57 0.49 9.18
C CYS A 32 -9.80 1.87 9.82
N SER A 33 -9.00 2.86 9.44
CA SER A 33 -8.96 4.18 10.09
C SER A 33 -9.44 5.33 9.21
N VAL A 34 -9.86 5.06 7.98
CA VAL A 34 -10.24 6.10 7.00
C VAL A 34 -11.68 5.94 6.51
N PRO A 35 -12.38 7.04 6.13
CA PRO A 35 -13.80 6.98 5.81
C PRO A 35 -14.17 5.99 4.70
N TRP A 36 -13.37 5.86 3.63
CA TRP A 36 -13.65 4.90 2.57
C TRP A 36 -13.58 3.45 3.06
N GLY A 37 -12.53 3.11 3.81
CA GLY A 37 -12.35 1.77 4.33
C GLY A 37 -13.39 1.42 5.40
N ILE A 38 -13.67 2.33 6.34
CA ILE A 38 -14.71 2.14 7.37
C ILE A 38 -16.06 1.87 6.72
N LYS A 39 -16.47 2.68 5.72
CA LYS A 39 -17.74 2.52 5.03
C LYS A 39 -17.81 1.19 4.27
N ALA A 40 -16.74 0.81 3.57
CA ALA A 40 -16.70 -0.44 2.82
C ALA A 40 -16.70 -1.66 3.74
N PHE A 41 -15.88 -1.66 4.78
CA PHE A 41 -15.73 -2.79 5.69
C PHE A 41 -16.96 -2.99 6.56
N SER A 42 -17.59 -1.93 7.09
CA SER A 42 -18.85 -2.11 7.82
C SER A 42 -19.94 -2.74 6.95
N THR A 43 -19.96 -2.41 5.65
CA THR A 43 -20.92 -2.97 4.69
C THR A 43 -20.62 -4.42 4.32
N TYR A 44 -19.36 -4.77 4.08
CA TYR A 44 -18.99 -6.09 3.54
C TYR A 44 -18.56 -7.12 4.60
N LEU A 45 -17.95 -6.66 5.69
CA LEU A 45 -17.37 -7.49 6.75
C LEU A 45 -18.17 -7.39 8.07
N GLY A 46 -19.15 -6.49 8.13
CA GLY A 46 -19.93 -6.20 9.34
C GLY A 46 -19.19 -5.29 10.32
N GLU A 47 -19.77 -5.11 11.51
CA GLU A 47 -19.30 -4.14 12.50
C GLU A 47 -18.12 -4.62 13.37
N ASP A 48 -17.69 -5.88 13.24
CA ASP A 48 -16.54 -6.40 13.97
C ASP A 48 -15.23 -5.89 13.37
N LYS A 49 -14.69 -4.83 13.98
CA LYS A 49 -13.43 -4.21 13.56
C LYS A 49 -12.22 -5.14 13.64
N ASN A 50 -12.26 -6.20 14.44
CA ASN A 50 -11.15 -7.16 14.47
C ASN A 50 -11.05 -7.91 13.15
N ALA A 51 -12.19 -8.24 12.53
CA ALA A 51 -12.22 -8.90 11.22
C ALA A 51 -11.65 -8.01 10.10
N TRP A 52 -11.64 -6.68 10.28
CA TRP A 52 -11.12 -5.73 9.29
C TRP A 52 -9.60 -5.72 9.24
N LEU A 53 -8.92 -6.05 10.35
CA LEU A 53 -7.45 -6.06 10.44
C LEU A 53 -6.81 -7.03 9.43
N GLU A 54 -7.54 -8.09 9.06
CA GLU A 54 -7.13 -9.03 8.02
C GLU A 54 -7.08 -8.42 6.61
N TRP A 55 -7.64 -7.22 6.44
CA TRP A 55 -7.74 -6.48 5.20
C TRP A 55 -7.16 -5.07 5.35
N ASP A 56 -6.17 -4.90 6.23
CA ASP A 56 -5.49 -3.62 6.42
C ASP A 56 -3.99 -3.80 6.24
N SER A 57 -3.38 -3.05 5.32
CA SER A 57 -1.98 -3.25 4.96
C SER A 57 -1.03 -2.90 6.12
N CYS A 58 -1.36 -1.88 6.91
CA CYS A 58 -0.58 -1.54 8.10
C CYS A 58 -0.71 -2.65 9.15
N ALA A 59 -1.93 -3.11 9.44
CA ALA A 59 -2.15 -4.17 10.43
C ALA A 59 -1.43 -5.48 10.04
N LEU A 60 -1.57 -5.89 8.77
CA LEU A 60 -0.90 -7.09 8.25
C LEU A 60 0.62 -6.97 8.27
N MET A 61 1.19 -5.80 7.94
CA MET A 61 2.63 -5.58 8.02
C MET A 61 3.14 -5.67 9.46
N TYR A 62 2.41 -5.16 10.45
CA TYR A 62 2.80 -5.36 11.86
C TYR A 62 2.77 -6.84 12.27
N ALA A 63 1.78 -7.59 11.79
CA ALA A 63 1.61 -9.01 12.08
C ALA A 63 2.56 -9.96 11.31
N SER A 64 3.24 -9.47 10.26
CA SER A 64 4.09 -10.31 9.40
C SER A 64 5.36 -10.80 10.11
N ASN A 65 5.99 -11.86 9.60
CA ASN A 65 7.32 -12.23 10.03
C ASN A 65 8.40 -11.55 9.18
N ALA A 66 9.64 -11.50 9.68
CA ALA A 66 10.75 -10.86 8.95
C ALA A 66 11.07 -11.57 7.62
N GLN A 67 10.93 -12.90 7.57
CA GLN A 67 11.15 -13.72 6.37
C GLN A 67 10.08 -13.54 5.30
N ASP A 68 8.92 -12.97 5.65
CA ASP A 68 7.83 -12.71 4.70
C ASP A 68 8.04 -11.40 3.93
N ALA A 69 9.06 -10.62 4.34
CA ALA A 69 9.33 -9.29 3.81
C ALA A 69 9.81 -9.34 2.35
N ILE A 70 9.08 -8.65 1.48
CA ILE A 70 9.44 -8.49 0.06
C ILE A 70 9.67 -7.02 -0.27
N PRO A 71 10.48 -6.72 -1.30
CA PRO A 71 10.65 -5.36 -1.81
C PRO A 71 9.32 -4.68 -2.10
N THR A 72 9.12 -3.51 -1.50
CA THR A 72 7.89 -2.70 -1.64
C THR A 72 8.22 -1.31 -2.15
N LEU A 73 7.54 -0.84 -3.21
CA LEU A 73 7.67 0.52 -3.73
C LEU A 73 6.33 1.26 -3.71
N ILE A 74 6.28 2.42 -3.08
CA ILE A 74 5.10 3.28 -3.04
C ILE A 74 5.43 4.65 -3.59
N ASP A 75 4.61 5.11 -4.53
CA ASP A 75 4.64 6.47 -5.05
C ASP A 75 3.37 7.21 -4.65
N GLN A 76 3.54 8.42 -4.11
CA GLN A 76 2.46 9.29 -3.68
C GLN A 76 2.70 10.72 -4.18
N GLY A 77 1.71 11.32 -4.84
CA GLY A 77 1.68 12.76 -5.09
C GLY A 77 1.32 13.55 -3.83
N ASP A 78 1.99 14.66 -3.55
CA ASP A 78 1.70 15.49 -2.37
C ASP A 78 0.52 16.47 -2.55
N ASN A 79 0.09 16.68 -3.79
CA ASN A 79 -1.10 17.45 -4.14
C ASN A 79 -2.32 16.54 -4.41
N ASP A 80 -2.24 15.29 -3.97
CA ASP A 80 -3.35 14.35 -3.99
C ASP A 80 -4.39 14.74 -2.94
N GLN A 81 -5.59 15.08 -3.42
CA GLN A 81 -6.71 15.52 -2.59
C GLN A 81 -7.20 14.48 -1.56
N PHE A 82 -6.79 13.21 -1.69
CA PHE A 82 -7.17 12.13 -0.77
C PHE A 82 -6.04 11.76 0.21
N LEU A 83 -4.88 12.40 0.13
CA LEU A 83 -3.67 12.03 0.85
C LEU A 83 -3.87 11.88 2.37
N ALA A 84 -4.38 12.92 3.02
CA ALA A 84 -4.53 12.95 4.48
C ALA A 84 -5.71 12.09 4.97
N ASP A 85 -6.82 12.13 4.22
CA ASP A 85 -8.10 11.59 4.68
C ASP A 85 -8.28 10.11 4.34
N GLN A 86 -7.62 9.60 3.30
CA GLN A 86 -7.85 8.24 2.78
C GLN A 86 -6.56 7.42 2.63
N LEU A 87 -5.46 8.03 2.18
CA LEU A 87 -4.31 7.26 1.72
C LEU A 87 -3.30 6.98 2.83
N GLN A 88 -2.96 8.01 3.62
CA GLN A 88 -2.11 7.94 4.81
C GLN A 88 -0.79 7.14 4.65
N PRO A 89 0.01 7.33 3.57
CA PRO A 89 1.22 6.53 3.33
C PRO A 89 2.28 6.64 4.43
N ALA A 90 2.28 7.74 5.20
CA ALA A 90 3.14 7.91 6.37
C ALA A 90 2.91 6.82 7.46
N VAL A 91 1.68 6.34 7.61
CA VAL A 91 1.35 5.27 8.58
C VAL A 91 2.00 3.95 8.17
N LEU A 92 1.96 3.63 6.87
CA LEU A 92 2.62 2.43 6.34
C LEU A 92 4.15 2.57 6.42
N ALA A 93 4.71 3.75 6.17
CA ALA A 93 6.14 4.02 6.29
C ALA A 93 6.64 3.74 7.71
N GLU A 94 5.88 4.16 8.72
CA GLU A 94 6.22 3.89 10.11
C GLU A 94 6.13 2.39 10.44
N ALA A 95 5.09 1.68 9.96
CA ALA A 95 4.98 0.23 10.11
C ALA A 95 6.18 -0.50 9.48
N ALA A 96 6.55 -0.11 8.26
CA ALA A 96 7.70 -0.67 7.55
C ALA A 96 9.00 -0.43 8.31
N ARG A 97 9.21 0.77 8.84
CA ARG A 97 10.38 1.13 9.63
C ARG A 97 10.50 0.25 10.89
N GLN A 98 9.41 0.07 11.63
CA GLN A 98 9.40 -0.76 12.85
C GLN A 98 9.65 -2.25 12.56
N LYS A 99 9.21 -2.73 11.40
CA LYS A 99 9.39 -4.13 10.97
C LYS A 99 10.67 -4.38 10.18
N ALA A 100 11.49 -3.35 9.97
CA ALA A 100 12.63 -3.37 9.04
C ALA A 100 12.23 -3.91 7.65
N TRP A 101 11.01 -3.58 7.20
CA TRP A 101 10.49 -4.01 5.90
C TRP A 101 11.21 -3.25 4.78
N PRO A 102 11.65 -3.91 3.69
CA PRO A 102 12.39 -3.27 2.59
C PRO A 102 11.44 -2.46 1.71
N MET A 103 10.94 -1.34 2.25
CA MET A 103 10.02 -0.44 1.58
C MET A 103 10.69 0.88 1.20
N THR A 104 10.41 1.33 -0.02
CA THR A 104 10.71 2.69 -0.48
C THR A 104 9.40 3.44 -0.67
N LEU A 105 9.24 4.57 0.02
CA LEU A 105 8.16 5.53 -0.19
C LEU A 105 8.75 6.79 -0.84
N ARG A 106 8.24 7.19 -2.00
CA ARG A 106 8.62 8.45 -2.67
C ARG A 106 7.41 9.39 -2.68
N ILE A 107 7.65 10.62 -2.24
CA ILE A 107 6.67 11.72 -2.28
C ILE A 107 7.03 12.63 -3.45
N HIS A 108 6.05 12.90 -4.31
CA HIS A 108 6.24 13.62 -5.57
C HIS A 108 5.54 14.99 -5.52
N PRO A 109 6.30 16.09 -5.48
CA PRO A 109 5.75 17.44 -5.42
C PRO A 109 4.87 17.81 -6.62
N GLY A 110 3.67 18.33 -6.35
CA GLY A 110 2.71 18.84 -7.34
C GLY A 110 1.91 17.77 -8.08
N TYR A 111 2.19 16.48 -7.85
CA TYR A 111 1.45 15.38 -8.47
C TYR A 111 0.15 15.09 -7.71
N ASP A 112 -0.88 14.69 -8.46
CA ASP A 112 -2.24 14.44 -7.98
C ASP A 112 -2.60 12.94 -7.99
N HIS A 113 -3.89 12.63 -7.82
CA HIS A 113 -4.42 11.25 -7.83
C HIS A 113 -4.71 10.69 -9.23
N SER A 114 -4.36 11.41 -10.29
CA SER A 114 -4.84 11.10 -11.64
C SER A 114 -3.93 10.08 -12.36
N TYR A 115 -4.39 9.62 -13.52
CA TYR A 115 -3.54 8.84 -14.41
C TYR A 115 -2.37 9.64 -15.00
N TYR A 116 -2.38 10.97 -14.98
CA TYR A 116 -1.19 11.76 -15.37
C TYR A 116 -0.03 11.49 -14.42
N PHE A 117 -0.30 11.42 -13.11
CA PHE A 117 0.70 11.01 -12.12
C PHE A 117 1.20 9.59 -12.38
N ILE A 118 0.28 8.63 -12.55
CA ILE A 118 0.64 7.22 -12.78
C ILE A 118 1.50 7.09 -14.05
N ALA A 119 1.06 7.68 -15.17
CA ALA A 119 1.77 7.60 -16.44
C ALA A 119 3.17 8.20 -16.38
N SER A 120 3.40 9.20 -15.52
CA SER A 120 4.71 9.84 -15.35
C SER A 120 5.75 8.92 -14.68
N LEU A 121 5.30 7.90 -13.94
CA LEU A 121 6.16 7.08 -13.09
C LEU A 121 5.98 5.57 -13.29
N ILE A 122 5.05 5.13 -14.15
CA ILE A 122 4.79 3.71 -14.38
C ILE A 122 6.02 2.96 -14.90
N GLU A 123 6.88 3.61 -15.67
CA GLU A 123 8.13 3.01 -16.14
C GLU A 123 9.05 2.61 -14.97
N ASP A 124 9.17 3.46 -13.94
CA ASP A 124 9.96 3.15 -12.74
C ASP A 124 9.43 1.91 -12.03
N HIS A 125 8.10 1.79 -11.91
CA HIS A 125 7.46 0.63 -11.29
C HIS A 125 7.69 -0.66 -12.10
N LEU A 126 7.62 -0.58 -13.42
CA LEU A 126 7.93 -1.71 -14.30
C LEU A 126 9.39 -2.15 -14.16
N ARG A 127 10.33 -1.19 -14.13
CA ARG A 127 11.76 -1.46 -13.94
C ARG A 127 12.04 -2.03 -12.54
N PHE A 128 11.40 -1.49 -11.51
CA PHE A 128 11.45 -2.01 -10.14
C PHE A 128 11.05 -3.49 -10.12
N HIS A 129 9.89 -3.84 -10.66
CA HIS A 129 9.44 -5.23 -10.69
C HIS A 129 10.36 -6.13 -11.51
N ALA A 130 10.87 -5.66 -12.66
CA ALA A 130 11.81 -6.42 -13.49
C ALA A 130 13.07 -6.86 -12.72
N GLN A 131 13.56 -6.05 -11.78
CA GLN A 131 14.72 -6.40 -10.93
C GLN A 131 14.48 -7.61 -10.02
N TYR A 132 13.23 -7.93 -9.70
CA TYR A 132 12.87 -9.02 -8.79
C TYR A 132 12.12 -10.18 -9.49
N LEU A 133 11.64 -9.97 -10.72
CA LEU A 133 10.99 -11.00 -11.52
C LEU A 133 11.99 -11.86 -12.30
N LEU A 134 13.12 -11.29 -12.71
CA LEU A 134 14.13 -11.97 -13.55
C LEU A 134 15.29 -12.56 -12.75
N LYS A 135 15.09 -12.80 -11.46
CA LYS A 135 16.09 -13.39 -10.56
C LYS A 135 16.00 -14.91 -10.53
#